data_AF-A0A923IPN9-F1
#
_entry.id   AF-A0A923IPN9-F1
#
_cell.length_a   1.000
_cell.length_b   1.000
_cell.length_c   1.000
_cell.angle_alpha   90.00
_cell.angle_beta   90.00
_cell.angle_gamma   90.00
#
_symmetry.space_group_name_H-M   'P 1'
#
loop_
_entity.id
_entity.type
_entity.pdbx_description
1 polymer ?
#
loop_
_entity_poly.entity_id
_entity_poly.type
_entity_poly.pdbx_seq_one_letter_code
_entity_poly.pdbx_strand_id
1 'polypeptide(L)'
;MGPVEIITSVQRRRRWSPGEKKAIVEETEQPGMSISAVARKYGLHPNQLFKWRRLMHEGALSAVGAGEAVVPVSEAKELRSRIRELERLLGRKTMEVEILKDAIRIARGKKTDLAGTLVGEGRFPMKAIAETMGVSRTHQYQKRRNGRPDGKRFYHKAQDDEYLPLIRKIMDDRATYGYRRVTALLNRQMGKESVNHKRVYRIMKKNGLLLQRHTGRPVRIHDGRVQMIRSNLRWCSDGFEIACWNGERIRVAFSMDCCDREIMSYVATTGGISGDMVRDLMAEAIEARFGLVDRIPEKIQWLSDNGPAYVAHETQNFARMMGFEVCTTPYYSPESNGMAESFVKTFKRDYVHMNPLHNAKTVLEKISEWFQDYNEYHPHKGLKMKSPREYRRNHLKLEPCPVN
;
A
#
# COMPACT_ATOMS: atom_id res chain seq x y z
N MET A 1 -54.33 -44.78 110.14
CA MET A 1 -53.20 -45.56 109.59
C MET A 1 -53.47 -45.77 108.10
N GLY A 2 -52.88 -44.93 107.25
CA GLY A 2 -52.81 -45.16 105.80
C GLY A 2 -51.35 -45.46 105.45
N PRO A 3 -51.03 -46.58 104.79
CA PRO A 3 -49.66 -46.94 104.51
C PRO A 3 -49.09 -46.08 103.37
N VAL A 4 -47.84 -45.70 103.56
CA VAL A 4 -46.98 -45.02 102.59
C VAL A 4 -46.70 -45.95 101.41
N GLU A 5 -46.93 -45.50 100.18
CA GLU A 5 -46.36 -46.10 98.99
C GLU A 5 -45.34 -45.18 98.33
N ILE A 6 -44.25 -45.81 97.92
CA ILE A 6 -42.92 -45.23 97.71
C ILE A 6 -42.80 -44.65 96.31
N ILE A 7 -42.24 -43.43 96.21
CA ILE A 7 -41.80 -42.82 94.96
C ILE A 7 -40.54 -43.55 94.47
N THR A 8 -40.68 -44.39 93.46
CA THR A 8 -39.54 -44.92 92.68
C THR A 8 -39.85 -44.87 91.19
N SER A 9 -39.37 -43.83 90.50
CA SER A 9 -38.53 -44.02 89.31
C SER A 9 -38.17 -42.68 88.69
N VAL A 10 -36.86 -42.44 88.61
CA VAL A 10 -36.24 -41.38 87.82
C VAL A 10 -36.66 -41.57 86.36
N GLN A 11 -37.52 -40.70 85.82
CA GLN A 11 -37.84 -40.68 84.39
C GLN A 11 -36.55 -40.43 83.59
N ARG A 12 -35.94 -41.50 83.06
CA ARG A 12 -34.86 -41.40 82.07
C ARG A 12 -35.40 -40.61 80.88
N ARG A 13 -34.84 -39.42 80.60
CA ARG A 13 -35.08 -38.68 79.36
C ARG A 13 -34.87 -39.63 78.17
N ARG A 14 -35.93 -39.92 77.42
CA ARG A 14 -35.89 -40.73 76.20
C ARG A 14 -34.88 -40.10 75.23
N ARG A 15 -33.79 -40.82 74.91
CA ARG A 15 -32.80 -40.39 73.91
C ARG A 15 -33.23 -40.89 72.54
N TRP A 16 -33.24 -40.00 71.56
CA TRP A 16 -33.56 -40.31 70.17
C TRP A 16 -32.27 -40.34 69.36
N SER A 17 -32.04 -41.43 68.63
CA SER A 17 -30.94 -41.55 67.68
C SER A 17 -31.12 -40.59 66.49
N PRO A 18 -30.05 -40.28 65.74
CA PRO A 18 -30.15 -39.44 64.54
C PRO A 18 -31.13 -40.00 63.49
N GLY A 19 -31.17 -41.32 63.31
CA GLY A 19 -32.10 -41.98 62.39
C GLY A 19 -33.56 -41.86 62.81
N GLU A 20 -33.85 -42.01 64.11
CA GLU A 20 -35.21 -41.84 64.64
C GLU A 20 -35.69 -40.39 64.55
N LYS A 21 -34.81 -39.40 64.79
CA LYS A 21 -35.16 -37.98 64.61
C LYS A 21 -35.52 -37.67 63.17
N LYS A 22 -34.80 -38.23 62.20
CA LYS A 22 -35.06 -38.07 60.77
C LYS A 22 -36.43 -38.61 60.38
N ALA A 23 -36.74 -39.85 60.78
CA ALA A 23 -38.02 -40.47 60.48
C ALA A 23 -39.22 -39.69 61.06
N ILE A 24 -39.09 -39.18 62.30
CA ILE A 24 -40.15 -38.38 62.95
C ILE A 24 -40.34 -37.02 62.25
N VAL A 25 -39.27 -36.40 61.74
CA VAL A 25 -39.37 -35.15 60.97
C VAL A 25 -39.98 -35.39 59.59
N GLU A 26 -39.60 -36.46 58.88
CA GLU A 26 -40.18 -36.84 57.58
C GLU A 26 -41.69 -37.11 57.69
N GLU A 27 -42.16 -37.68 58.80
CA GLU A 27 -43.59 -37.87 59.05
C GLU A 27 -44.37 -36.53 59.15
N THR A 28 -43.72 -35.44 59.57
CA THR A 28 -44.34 -34.10 59.57
C THR A 28 -44.49 -33.48 58.18
N GLU A 29 -43.86 -34.07 57.16
CA GLU A 29 -43.90 -33.57 55.78
C GLU A 29 -44.92 -34.31 54.90
N GLN A 30 -45.57 -35.35 55.43
CA GLN A 30 -46.63 -36.05 54.71
C GLN A 30 -47.91 -35.20 54.59
N PRO A 31 -48.60 -35.22 53.43
CA PRO A 31 -49.83 -34.45 53.23
C PRO A 31 -50.89 -34.80 54.28
N GLY A 32 -51.43 -33.79 54.97
CA GLY A 32 -52.48 -33.95 55.98
C GLY A 32 -52.00 -34.11 57.43
N MET A 33 -50.69 -34.20 57.68
CA MET A 33 -50.13 -34.25 59.04
C MET A 33 -49.83 -32.85 59.60
N SER A 34 -50.11 -32.64 60.88
CA SER A 34 -49.72 -31.42 61.61
C SER A 34 -48.61 -31.71 62.62
N ILE A 35 -47.70 -30.75 62.83
CA ILE A 35 -46.57 -30.88 63.75
C ILE A 35 -47.05 -31.22 65.17
N SER A 36 -48.18 -30.65 65.60
CA SER A 36 -48.78 -30.92 66.91
C SER A 36 -49.41 -32.32 67.02
N ALA A 37 -49.81 -32.94 65.90
CA ALA A 37 -50.30 -34.32 65.88
C ALA A 37 -49.14 -35.31 65.97
N VAL A 38 -48.09 -35.10 65.19
CA VAL A 38 -46.87 -35.93 65.22
C VAL A 38 -46.17 -35.80 66.58
N ALA A 39 -46.09 -34.59 67.15
CA ALA A 39 -45.51 -34.38 68.48
C ALA A 39 -46.25 -35.16 69.57
N ARG A 40 -47.60 -35.19 69.55
CA ARG A 40 -48.40 -36.00 70.48
C ARG A 40 -48.18 -37.50 70.29
N LYS A 41 -48.14 -37.99 69.04
CA LYS A 41 -47.90 -39.39 68.70
C LYS A 41 -46.59 -39.92 69.30
N TYR A 42 -45.54 -39.10 69.29
CA TYR A 42 -44.21 -39.47 69.80
C TYR A 42 -43.91 -39.00 71.23
N GLY A 43 -44.87 -38.37 71.92
CA GLY A 43 -44.69 -37.84 73.27
C GLY A 43 -43.65 -36.71 73.34
N LEU A 44 -43.52 -35.93 72.27
CA LEU A 44 -42.60 -34.80 72.14
C LEU A 44 -43.31 -33.47 72.41
N HIS A 45 -42.58 -32.49 72.94
CA HIS A 45 -43.07 -31.12 72.97
C HIS A 45 -42.99 -30.51 71.55
N PRO A 46 -44.03 -29.82 71.03
CA PRO A 46 -44.04 -29.27 69.68
C PRO A 46 -42.81 -28.42 69.33
N ASN A 47 -42.34 -27.57 70.25
CA ASN A 47 -41.12 -26.76 70.07
C ASN A 47 -39.86 -27.60 69.80
N GLN A 48 -39.77 -28.81 70.36
CA GLN A 48 -38.63 -29.70 70.13
C GLN A 48 -38.63 -30.24 68.70
N LEU A 49 -39.82 -30.59 68.17
CA LEU A 49 -39.98 -31.05 66.80
C LEU A 49 -39.79 -29.91 65.77
N PHE A 50 -40.26 -28.70 66.08
CA PHE A 50 -39.93 -27.49 65.30
C PHE A 50 -38.42 -27.24 65.23
N LYS A 51 -37.71 -27.37 66.35
CA LYS A 51 -36.26 -27.21 66.40
C LYS A 51 -35.55 -28.27 65.57
N TRP A 52 -36.00 -29.52 65.61
CA TRP A 52 -35.42 -30.59 64.78
C TRP A 52 -35.66 -30.38 63.30
N ARG A 53 -36.90 -30.06 62.89
CA ARG A 53 -37.24 -29.78 61.49
C ARG A 53 -36.43 -28.60 60.93
N ARG A 54 -36.30 -27.53 61.71
CA ARG A 54 -35.47 -26.38 61.34
C ARG A 54 -34.00 -26.77 61.16
N LEU A 55 -33.41 -27.52 62.10
CA LEU A 55 -32.03 -27.99 62.01
C LEU A 55 -31.79 -28.93 60.81
N MET A 56 -32.81 -29.70 60.39
CA MET A 56 -32.72 -30.57 59.20
C MET A 56 -32.81 -29.78 57.89
N HIS A 57 -33.70 -28.79 57.78
CA HIS A 57 -33.73 -27.89 56.61
C HIS A 57 -32.50 -26.97 56.52
N GLU A 58 -31.91 -26.57 57.66
CA GLU A 58 -30.70 -25.74 57.73
C GLU A 58 -29.39 -26.56 57.56
N GLY A 59 -29.47 -27.87 57.36
CA GLY A 59 -28.30 -28.74 57.09
C GLY A 59 -27.37 -28.97 58.29
N ALA A 60 -27.83 -28.72 59.52
CA ALA A 60 -27.01 -28.69 60.75
C ALA A 60 -26.84 -30.06 61.45
N LEU A 61 -26.91 -31.16 60.70
CA LEU A 61 -26.48 -32.50 61.12
C LEU A 61 -25.79 -33.19 59.95
N SER A 62 -24.53 -32.83 59.71
CA SER A 62 -23.60 -33.64 58.92
C SER A 62 -22.27 -33.76 59.65
N ALA A 63 -22.28 -34.66 60.62
CA ALA A 63 -21.20 -35.57 60.96
C ALA A 63 -21.93 -36.83 61.43
N VAL A 64 -21.77 -38.00 60.83
CA VAL A 64 -20.56 -38.81 60.96
C VAL A 64 -20.32 -39.63 59.69
N GLY A 65 -19.16 -39.41 59.08
CA GLY A 65 -18.55 -40.27 58.08
C GLY A 65 -17.13 -39.80 57.83
N ALA A 66 -16.16 -40.52 58.40
CA ALA A 66 -14.72 -40.46 58.13
C ALA A 66 -13.99 -39.11 58.35
N GLY A 67 -13.38 -38.96 59.53
CA GLY A 67 -11.99 -38.49 59.67
C GLY A 67 -11.57 -37.07 59.24
N GLU A 68 -12.46 -36.19 58.78
CA GLU A 68 -12.09 -34.81 58.43
C GLU A 68 -12.26 -33.84 59.61
N ALA A 69 -11.27 -32.98 59.80
CA ALA A 69 -11.29 -31.91 60.80
C ALA A 69 -12.41 -30.90 60.46
N VAL A 70 -13.46 -30.86 61.29
CA VAL A 70 -14.59 -29.96 61.11
C VAL A 70 -14.17 -28.54 61.51
N VAL A 71 -13.99 -27.66 60.52
CA VAL A 71 -13.72 -26.23 60.73
C VAL A 71 -14.96 -25.58 61.39
N PRO A 72 -14.80 -24.81 62.49
CA PRO A 72 -15.90 -24.09 63.11
C PRO A 72 -16.65 -23.20 62.10
N VAL A 73 -17.98 -23.14 62.21
CA VAL A 73 -18.85 -22.36 61.29
C VAL A 73 -18.45 -20.88 61.20
N SER A 74 -17.84 -20.32 62.25
CA SER A 74 -17.26 -18.97 62.26
C SER A 74 -16.09 -18.83 61.29
N GLU A 75 -15.13 -19.76 61.33
CA GLU A 75 -13.93 -19.75 60.50
C GLU A 75 -14.27 -20.03 59.03
N ALA A 76 -15.23 -20.93 58.77
CA ALA A 76 -15.78 -21.14 57.43
C ALA A 76 -16.49 -19.88 56.87
N LYS A 77 -17.18 -19.11 57.73
CA LYS A 77 -17.84 -17.85 57.33
C LYS A 77 -16.83 -16.74 57.04
N GLU A 78 -15.78 -16.63 57.86
CA GLU A 78 -14.67 -15.69 57.64
C GLU A 78 -13.91 -15.99 56.34
N LEU A 79 -13.57 -17.26 56.10
CA LEU A 79 -12.94 -17.69 54.85
C LEU A 79 -13.83 -17.40 53.63
N ARG A 80 -15.14 -17.66 53.72
CA ARG A 80 -16.10 -17.32 52.64
C ARG A 80 -16.20 -15.81 52.41
N SER A 81 -16.12 -15.00 53.46
CA SER A 81 -16.07 -13.54 53.35
C SER A 81 -14.79 -13.10 52.65
N ARG A 82 -13.65 -13.70 53.01
CA ARG A 82 -12.35 -13.41 52.41
C ARG A 82 -12.30 -13.81 50.95
N ILE A 83 -12.87 -14.95 50.59
CA ILE A 83 -13.01 -15.40 49.18
C ILE A 83 -13.80 -14.37 48.39
N ARG A 84 -14.97 -13.93 48.87
CA ARG A 84 -15.75 -12.89 48.18
C ARG A 84 -15.00 -11.57 48.05
N GLU A 85 -14.24 -11.18 49.07
CA GLU A 85 -13.42 -9.97 49.02
C GLU A 85 -12.29 -10.09 47.99
N LEU A 86 -11.60 -11.24 47.96
CA LEU A 86 -10.54 -11.53 46.99
C LEU A 86 -11.10 -11.61 45.57
N GLU A 87 -12.25 -12.23 45.35
CA GLU A 87 -12.95 -12.25 44.06
C GLU A 87 -13.30 -10.83 43.60
N ARG A 88 -13.79 -9.98 44.51
CA ARG A 88 -14.07 -8.56 44.22
C ARG A 88 -12.80 -7.77 43.90
N LEU A 89 -11.69 -8.02 44.61
CA LEU A 89 -10.40 -7.38 44.34
C LEU A 89 -9.81 -7.84 43.00
N LEU A 90 -9.91 -9.14 42.71
CA LEU A 90 -9.48 -9.72 41.44
C LEU A 90 -10.28 -9.12 40.29
N GLY A 91 -11.61 -9.05 40.40
CA GLY A 91 -12.46 -8.41 39.38
C GLY A 91 -12.08 -6.95 39.11
N ARG A 92 -11.81 -6.15 40.16
CA ARG A 92 -11.32 -4.77 40.01
C ARG A 92 -9.96 -4.71 39.31
N LYS A 93 -9.01 -5.56 39.70
CA LYS A 93 -7.68 -5.60 39.08
C LYS A 93 -7.72 -6.07 37.63
N THR A 94 -8.59 -7.03 37.30
CA THR A 94 -8.82 -7.47 35.91
C THR A 94 -9.34 -6.32 35.06
N MET A 95 -10.29 -5.54 35.56
CA MET A 95 -10.82 -4.36 34.86
C MET A 95 -9.74 -3.28 34.65
N GLU A 96 -8.94 -2.96 35.68
CA GLU A 96 -7.80 -2.04 35.55
C GLU A 96 -6.81 -2.50 34.46
N VAL A 97 -6.50 -3.80 34.41
CA VAL A 97 -5.60 -4.37 33.40
C VAL A 97 -6.18 -4.24 31.99
N GLU A 98 -7.47 -4.49 31.78
CA GLU A 98 -8.11 -4.32 30.48
C GLU A 98 -8.14 -2.85 30.04
N ILE A 99 -8.44 -1.91 30.95
CA ILE A 99 -8.36 -0.46 30.68
C ILE A 99 -6.94 -0.06 30.25
N LEU A 100 -5.90 -0.54 30.96
CA LEU A 100 -4.52 -0.25 30.61
C LEU A 100 -4.11 -0.86 29.26
N LYS A 101 -4.57 -2.08 28.94
CA LYS A 101 -4.36 -2.70 27.62
C LYS A 101 -5.00 -1.89 26.50
N ASP A 102 -6.21 -1.38 26.71
CA ASP A 102 -6.91 -0.53 25.74
C ASP A 102 -6.23 0.84 25.58
N ALA A 103 -5.78 1.45 26.68
CA ALA A 103 -5.00 2.68 26.66
C ALA A 103 -3.69 2.49 25.85
N ILE A 104 -2.99 1.36 26.02
CA ILE A 104 -1.79 1.02 25.24
C ILE A 104 -2.12 0.77 23.76
N ARG A 105 -3.30 0.23 23.44
CA ARG A 105 -3.74 0.03 22.04
C ARG A 105 -4.00 1.37 21.34
N ILE A 106 -4.57 2.34 22.06
CA ILE A 106 -4.87 3.68 21.57
C ILE A 106 -3.60 4.54 21.51
N ALA A 107 -2.65 4.34 22.43
CA ALA A 107 -1.39 5.05 22.45
C ALA A 107 -0.64 4.87 21.12
N ARG A 108 -0.30 5.99 20.45
CA ARG A 108 0.35 6.03 19.13
C ARG A 108 1.81 5.55 19.11
N GLY A 109 2.34 5.03 20.22
CA GLY A 109 3.70 4.50 20.33
C GLY A 109 3.79 3.02 19.93
N LYS A 110 4.93 2.58 19.37
CA LYS A 110 5.13 1.15 19.12
C LYS A 110 5.25 0.42 20.46
N LYS A 111 4.44 -0.63 20.68
CA LYS A 111 4.49 -1.48 21.89
C LYS A 111 5.90 -1.97 22.24
N THR A 112 6.75 -2.16 21.23
CA THR A 112 8.14 -2.60 21.38
C THR A 112 9.07 -1.55 21.98
N ASP A 113 8.74 -0.26 21.90
CA ASP A 113 9.54 0.82 22.49
C ASP A 113 9.17 1.05 23.96
N LEU A 114 7.88 0.95 24.29
CA LEU A 114 7.39 0.96 25.68
C LEU A 114 7.93 -0.25 26.46
N ALA A 115 7.84 -1.45 25.88
CA ALA A 115 8.42 -2.65 26.50
C ALA A 115 9.93 -2.54 26.71
N GLY A 116 10.66 -1.91 25.78
CA GLY A 116 12.09 -1.66 25.94
C GLY A 116 12.40 -0.70 27.10
N THR A 117 11.54 0.31 27.31
CA THR A 117 11.68 1.27 28.42
C THR A 117 11.41 0.59 29.76
N LEU A 118 10.33 -0.20 29.87
CA LEU A 118 10.01 -0.99 31.07
C LEU A 118 11.10 -2.00 31.44
N VAL A 119 11.74 -2.62 30.43
CA VAL A 119 12.89 -3.51 30.63
C VAL A 119 14.10 -2.73 31.16
N GLY A 120 14.30 -1.49 30.71
CA GLY A 120 15.38 -0.60 31.16
C GLY A 120 15.21 -0.11 32.59
N GLU A 121 13.97 0.13 33.03
CA GLU A 121 13.64 0.50 34.41
C GLU A 121 13.88 -0.64 35.41
N GLY A 122 13.94 -1.90 34.96
CA GLY A 122 14.35 -3.04 35.77
C GLY A 122 13.33 -3.52 36.82
N ARG A 123 12.14 -2.91 36.88
CA ARG A 123 11.12 -3.20 37.89
C ARG A 123 10.44 -4.57 37.73
N PHE A 124 10.40 -5.12 36.51
CA PHE A 124 9.72 -6.39 36.21
C PHE A 124 10.61 -7.32 35.36
N PRO A 125 10.46 -8.65 35.50
CA PRO A 125 11.17 -9.61 34.64
C PRO A 125 10.80 -9.43 33.17
N MET A 126 11.81 -9.46 32.27
CA MET A 126 11.62 -9.29 30.82
C MET A 126 10.59 -10.25 30.22
N LYS A 127 10.51 -11.49 30.73
CA LYS A 127 9.51 -12.48 30.28
C LYS A 127 8.09 -11.98 30.55
N ALA A 128 7.82 -11.51 31.76
CA ALA A 128 6.52 -10.98 32.16
C ALA A 128 6.15 -9.74 31.33
N ILE A 129 7.11 -8.83 31.09
CA ILE A 129 6.89 -7.65 30.24
C ILE A 129 6.55 -8.07 28.79
N ALA A 130 7.29 -9.02 28.24
CA ALA A 130 7.11 -9.48 26.86
C ALA A 130 5.76 -10.17 26.63
N GLU A 131 5.37 -11.05 27.55
CA GLU A 131 4.06 -11.74 27.51
C GLU A 131 2.90 -10.76 27.70
N THR A 132 2.98 -9.87 28.71
CA THR A 132 1.92 -8.89 29.00
C THR A 132 1.73 -7.90 27.86
N MET A 133 2.82 -7.46 27.23
CA MET A 133 2.78 -6.48 26.14
C MET A 133 2.55 -7.13 24.75
N GLY A 134 2.57 -8.46 24.66
CA GLY A 134 2.45 -9.20 23.39
C GLY A 134 3.59 -8.91 22.42
N VAL A 135 4.83 -8.82 22.92
CA VAL A 135 6.03 -8.52 22.12
C VAL A 135 7.06 -9.65 22.18
N SER A 136 7.87 -9.80 21.14
CA SER A 136 8.93 -10.82 21.11
C SER A 136 9.99 -10.55 22.19
N ARG A 137 10.19 -11.53 23.08
CA ARG A 137 11.25 -11.55 24.09
C ARG A 137 12.64 -11.41 23.45
N THR A 138 12.88 -12.12 22.35
CA THR A 138 14.16 -12.12 21.63
C THR A 138 14.51 -10.74 21.08
N HIS A 139 13.51 -10.02 20.55
CA HIS A 139 13.67 -8.66 20.06
C HIS A 139 14.04 -7.67 21.19
N GLN A 140 13.43 -7.82 22.37
CA GLN A 140 13.76 -6.97 23.53
C GLN A 140 15.15 -7.27 24.10
N TYR A 141 15.56 -8.54 24.12
CA TYR A 141 16.91 -8.93 24.50
C TYR A 141 17.97 -8.33 23.56
N GLN A 142 17.73 -8.37 22.24
CA GLN A 142 18.60 -7.75 21.24
C GLN A 142 18.67 -6.22 21.39
N LYS A 143 17.55 -5.54 21.62
CA LYS A 143 17.53 -4.09 21.90
C LYS A 143 18.29 -3.71 23.16
N ARG A 144 18.17 -4.51 24.23
CA ARG A 144 18.90 -4.26 25.50
C ARG A 144 20.40 -4.48 25.33
N ARG A 145 20.80 -5.53 24.62
CA ARG A 145 22.21 -5.91 24.44
C ARG A 145 22.96 -5.00 23.47
N ASN A 146 22.32 -4.60 22.38
CA ASN A 146 22.95 -3.84 21.31
C ASN A 146 22.77 -2.32 21.45
N GLY A 147 22.12 -1.84 22.52
CA GLY A 147 21.63 -0.47 22.64
C GLY A 147 20.49 -0.17 21.67
N ARG A 148 19.86 1.02 21.80
CA ARG A 148 18.99 1.52 20.72
C ARG A 148 19.86 1.54 19.46
N PRO A 149 19.44 0.93 18.32
CA PRO A 149 20.15 1.17 17.08
C PRO A 149 20.14 2.68 16.87
N ASP A 150 21.33 3.27 16.81
CA ASP A 150 21.50 4.67 16.47
C ASP A 150 20.63 4.95 15.25
N GLY A 151 19.88 6.05 15.32
CA GLY A 151 18.72 6.33 14.48
C GLY A 151 18.94 5.95 13.03
N LYS A 152 17.91 5.41 12.36
CA LYS A 152 17.86 5.00 10.93
C LYS A 152 19.22 5.19 10.26
N ARG A 153 20.06 4.15 10.19
CA ARG A 153 21.30 4.17 9.39
C ARG A 153 20.97 4.83 8.05
N PHE A 154 21.32 6.11 7.91
CA PHE A 154 21.11 6.80 6.66
C PHE A 154 21.98 6.05 5.68
N TYR A 155 21.36 5.53 4.62
CA TYR A 155 22.06 4.79 3.60
C TYR A 155 23.17 5.69 3.06
N HIS A 156 24.41 5.40 3.47
CA HIS A 156 25.62 6.05 2.98
C HIS A 156 26.51 4.93 2.46
N LYS A 157 26.44 4.69 1.15
CA LYS A 157 27.50 3.93 0.49
C LYS A 157 28.51 4.94 -0.02
N ALA A 158 29.79 4.76 0.26
CA ALA A 158 30.86 5.63 -0.28
C ALA A 158 30.77 5.73 -1.82
N GLN A 159 30.37 4.63 -2.47
CA GLN A 159 30.08 4.56 -3.90
C GLN A 159 28.95 5.51 -4.38
N ASP A 160 28.11 6.06 -3.50
CA ASP A 160 27.09 7.04 -3.91
C ASP A 160 27.72 8.38 -4.33
N ASP A 161 28.87 8.73 -3.75
CA ASP A 161 29.59 9.98 -4.06
C ASP A 161 30.22 9.93 -5.46
N GLU A 162 30.53 8.73 -5.98
CA GLU A 162 31.03 8.52 -7.35
C GLU A 162 29.98 8.83 -8.43
N TYR A 163 28.69 8.59 -8.15
CA TYR A 163 27.63 8.85 -9.14
C TYR A 163 27.20 10.30 -9.20
N LEU A 164 27.47 11.10 -8.15
CA LEU A 164 26.99 12.48 -8.08
C LEU A 164 27.57 13.37 -9.20
N PRO A 165 28.88 13.34 -9.52
CA PRO A 165 29.43 14.08 -10.66
C PRO A 165 28.81 13.67 -12.00
N LEU A 166 28.59 12.36 -12.21
CA LEU A 166 27.98 11.85 -13.44
C LEU A 166 26.52 12.31 -13.58
N ILE A 167 25.76 12.26 -12.48
CA ILE A 167 24.37 12.75 -12.43
C ILE A 167 24.33 14.26 -12.74
N ARG A 168 25.24 15.05 -12.15
CA ARG A 168 25.32 16.49 -12.39
C ARG A 168 25.60 16.80 -13.85
N LYS A 169 26.60 16.15 -14.45
CA LYS A 169 26.90 16.30 -15.88
C LYS A 169 25.68 16.05 -16.77
N ILE A 170 24.95 14.95 -16.53
CA ILE A 170 23.72 14.65 -17.28
C ILE A 170 22.65 15.73 -17.08
N MET A 171 22.53 16.29 -15.89
CA MET A 171 21.56 17.35 -15.60
C MET A 171 21.95 18.70 -16.19
N ASP A 172 23.23 19.01 -16.26
CA ASP A 172 23.73 20.24 -16.88
C ASP A 172 23.39 20.22 -18.38
N ASP A 173 23.54 19.06 -19.02
CA ASP A 173 23.13 18.87 -20.43
C ASP A 173 21.59 18.76 -20.59
N ARG A 174 20.89 18.21 -19.58
CA ARG A 174 19.45 17.86 -19.65
C ARG A 174 18.69 18.30 -18.40
N ALA A 175 18.59 19.61 -18.19
CA ALA A 175 18.01 20.18 -16.98
C ALA A 175 16.56 19.75 -16.71
N THR A 176 15.80 19.37 -17.74
CA THR A 176 14.39 18.96 -17.63
C THR A 176 14.20 17.47 -17.31
N TYR A 177 15.28 16.69 -17.21
CA TYR A 177 15.18 15.25 -17.03
C TYR A 177 15.03 14.85 -15.57
N GLY A 178 13.93 14.16 -15.26
CA GLY A 178 13.73 13.56 -13.94
C GLY A 178 14.63 12.34 -13.70
N TYR A 179 14.73 11.92 -12.44
CA TYR A 179 15.64 10.85 -11.99
C TYR A 179 15.57 9.55 -12.81
N ARG A 180 14.40 9.19 -13.38
CA ARG A 180 14.25 7.98 -14.20
C ARG A 180 14.98 8.09 -15.54
N ARG A 181 14.91 9.25 -16.20
CA ARG A 181 15.62 9.51 -17.45
C ARG A 181 17.12 9.67 -17.21
N VAL A 182 17.49 10.37 -16.13
CA VAL A 182 18.88 10.46 -15.69
C VAL A 182 19.45 9.06 -15.43
N THR A 183 18.71 8.18 -14.75
CA THR A 183 19.13 6.78 -14.53
C THR A 183 19.35 6.05 -15.87
N ALA A 184 18.47 6.25 -16.84
CA ALA A 184 18.59 5.61 -18.15
C ALA A 184 19.87 6.06 -18.89
N LEU A 185 20.14 7.37 -18.92
CA LEU A 185 21.36 7.90 -19.52
C LEU A 185 22.62 7.46 -18.76
N LEU A 186 22.58 7.48 -17.44
CA LEU A 186 23.68 7.01 -16.59
C LEU A 186 23.99 5.53 -16.90
N ASN A 187 22.98 4.68 -16.96
CA ASN A 187 23.17 3.26 -17.25
C ASN A 187 23.70 3.00 -18.68
N ARG A 188 23.38 3.87 -19.65
CA ARG A 188 23.96 3.79 -21.00
C ARG A 188 25.46 4.10 -21.00
N GLN A 189 25.90 5.05 -20.17
CA GLN A 189 27.33 5.37 -20.01
C GLN A 189 28.09 4.28 -19.24
N MET A 190 27.46 3.66 -18.24
CA MET A 190 28.07 2.66 -17.37
C MET A 190 28.05 1.22 -17.94
N GLY A 191 27.24 0.94 -18.96
CA GLY A 191 27.15 -0.38 -19.58
C GLY A 191 26.62 -1.46 -18.64
N LYS A 192 27.46 -2.45 -18.27
CA LYS A 192 27.02 -3.65 -17.52
C LYS A 192 26.70 -3.38 -16.05
N GLU A 193 27.26 -2.35 -15.44
CA GLU A 193 26.99 -1.99 -14.05
C GLU A 193 25.76 -1.08 -13.93
N SER A 194 24.57 -1.67 -14.12
CA SER A 194 23.32 -0.89 -14.08
C SER A 194 22.98 -0.43 -12.66
N VAL A 195 22.74 0.87 -12.51
CA VAL A 195 22.30 1.47 -11.25
C VAL A 195 20.78 1.43 -11.17
N ASN A 196 20.27 1.04 -10.00
CA ASN A 196 18.83 1.05 -9.74
C ASN A 196 18.32 2.51 -9.62
N HIS A 197 17.22 2.84 -10.32
CA HIS A 197 16.60 4.16 -10.29
C HIS A 197 16.22 4.66 -8.88
N LYS A 198 15.95 3.76 -7.92
CA LYS A 198 15.70 4.13 -6.51
C LYS A 198 16.97 4.65 -5.82
N ARG A 199 18.15 4.17 -6.23
CA ARG A 199 19.43 4.68 -5.74
C ARG A 199 19.68 6.08 -6.27
N VAL A 200 19.56 6.28 -7.59
CA VAL A 200 19.66 7.61 -8.23
C VAL A 200 18.67 8.61 -7.62
N TYR A 201 17.41 8.21 -7.41
CA TYR A 201 16.42 9.05 -6.73
C TYR A 201 16.88 9.50 -5.34
N ARG A 202 17.46 8.61 -4.53
CA ARG A 202 17.94 8.95 -3.17
C ARG A 202 19.13 9.91 -3.24
N ILE A 203 20.06 9.70 -4.16
CA ILE A 203 21.23 10.58 -4.37
C ILE A 203 20.75 11.97 -4.79
N MET A 204 19.87 12.06 -5.79
CA MET A 204 19.32 13.33 -6.25
C MET A 204 18.52 14.04 -5.14
N LYS A 205 17.74 13.30 -4.35
CA LYS A 205 16.97 13.86 -3.23
C LYS A 205 17.88 14.44 -2.14
N LYS A 206 18.94 13.72 -1.75
CA LYS A 206 19.91 14.16 -0.74
C LYS A 206 20.60 15.46 -1.16
N ASN A 207 20.82 15.65 -2.46
CA ASN A 207 21.52 16.79 -3.05
C ASN A 207 20.60 17.89 -3.59
N GLY A 208 19.29 17.84 -3.35
CA GLY A 208 18.34 18.86 -3.82
C GLY A 208 18.16 18.92 -5.35
N LEU A 209 18.53 17.86 -6.08
CA LEU A 209 18.54 17.79 -7.54
C LEU A 209 17.22 17.30 -8.16
N LEU A 210 16.16 17.14 -7.36
CA LEU A 210 14.87 16.69 -7.89
C LEU A 210 14.12 17.85 -8.53
N LEU A 211 13.59 17.61 -9.73
CA LEU A 211 12.66 18.53 -10.38
C LEU A 211 11.47 18.82 -9.46
N GLN A 212 11.09 20.09 -9.39
CA GLN A 212 9.87 20.47 -8.69
C GLN A 212 8.67 19.77 -9.32
N ARG A 213 7.77 19.28 -8.48
CA ARG A 213 6.51 18.73 -8.95
C ARG A 213 5.71 19.88 -9.54
N HIS A 214 5.38 19.77 -10.82
CA HIS A 214 4.42 20.66 -11.44
C HIS A 214 3.07 20.50 -10.74
N THR A 215 2.71 21.45 -9.87
CA THR A 215 1.38 21.59 -9.28
C THR A 215 0.45 22.19 -10.32
N GLY A 216 -0.08 21.38 -11.23
CA GLY A 216 -0.95 21.90 -12.28
C GLY A 216 -1.65 20.86 -13.14
N ARG A 217 -2.99 20.89 -13.01
CA ARG A 217 -4.08 20.22 -13.74
C ARG A 217 -4.28 18.71 -13.50
N PRO A 218 -5.54 18.28 -13.32
CA PRO A 218 -5.87 16.86 -13.21
C PRO A 218 -5.39 16.16 -14.47
N VAL A 219 -4.65 15.07 -14.28
CA VAL A 219 -4.36 14.11 -15.35
C VAL A 219 -5.73 13.59 -15.78
N ARG A 220 -6.20 13.98 -16.96
CA ARG A 220 -7.30 13.26 -17.59
C ARG A 220 -6.81 11.82 -17.76
N ILE A 221 -7.43 10.91 -17.00
CA ILE A 221 -7.15 9.49 -17.08
C ILE A 221 -7.70 9.06 -18.43
N HIS A 222 -6.81 8.74 -19.36
CA HIS A 222 -7.18 8.28 -20.69
C HIS A 222 -6.84 6.78 -20.77
N ASP A 223 -7.87 5.95 -20.97
CA ASP A 223 -7.76 4.49 -21.12
C ASP A 223 -7.30 4.06 -22.53
N GLY A 224 -7.15 5.00 -23.45
CA GLY A 224 -6.71 4.73 -24.82
C GLY A 224 -5.24 4.32 -24.90
N ARG A 225 -4.98 3.03 -25.11
CA ARG A 225 -3.68 2.58 -25.67
C ARG A 225 -3.58 3.06 -27.12
N VAL A 226 -3.06 4.27 -27.32
CA VAL A 226 -2.77 4.83 -28.67
C VAL A 226 -1.50 4.21 -29.28
N GLN A 227 -0.68 3.51 -28.48
CA GLN A 227 0.55 2.89 -28.97
C GLN A 227 0.24 1.66 -29.82
N MET A 228 0.74 1.66 -31.07
CA MET A 228 0.60 0.53 -31.98
C MET A 228 1.42 -0.67 -31.54
N ILE A 229 0.93 -1.87 -31.89
CA ILE A 229 1.54 -3.15 -31.48
C ILE A 229 2.86 -3.40 -32.23
N ARG A 230 2.95 -2.95 -33.49
CA ARG A 230 4.14 -3.05 -34.33
C ARG A 230 4.44 -1.71 -35.02
N SER A 231 5.71 -1.53 -35.36
CA SER A 231 6.21 -0.44 -36.20
C SER A 231 5.51 -0.44 -37.57
N ASN A 232 5.35 0.73 -38.18
CA ASN A 232 4.79 0.92 -39.52
C ASN A 232 3.34 0.43 -39.66
N LEU A 233 2.53 0.51 -38.61
CA LEU A 233 1.07 0.38 -38.75
C LEU A 233 0.39 1.73 -38.94
N ARG A 234 0.84 2.73 -38.17
CA ARG A 234 0.27 4.07 -38.20
C ARG A 234 1.38 5.08 -37.97
N TRP A 235 1.50 6.00 -38.89
CA TRP A 235 2.28 7.20 -38.75
C TRP A 235 1.35 8.37 -38.46
N CYS A 236 1.78 9.27 -37.60
CA CYS A 236 1.07 10.50 -37.31
C CYS A 236 1.89 11.69 -37.76
N SER A 237 1.21 12.73 -38.23
CA SER A 237 1.80 14.00 -38.59
C SER A 237 1.02 15.14 -37.95
N ASP A 238 1.76 16.14 -37.49
CA ASP A 238 1.23 17.33 -36.85
C ASP A 238 2.19 18.50 -37.06
N GLY A 239 1.68 19.71 -36.84
CA GLY A 239 2.42 20.96 -36.94
C GLY A 239 2.60 21.63 -35.57
N PHE A 240 3.72 22.33 -35.38
CA PHE A 240 3.88 23.22 -34.25
C PHE A 240 4.68 24.47 -34.62
N GLU A 241 4.46 25.54 -33.84
CA GLU A 241 5.16 26.81 -34.02
C GLU A 241 6.19 27.04 -32.92
N ILE A 242 7.36 27.57 -33.30
CA ILE A 242 8.42 28.07 -32.43
C ILE A 242 8.51 29.59 -32.64
N ALA A 243 8.32 30.37 -31.56
CA ALA A 243 8.49 31.81 -31.59
C ALA A 243 9.94 32.17 -31.20
N CYS A 244 10.62 32.94 -32.06
CA CYS A 244 11.94 33.48 -31.81
C CYS A 244 11.85 34.81 -31.03
N TRP A 245 12.94 35.18 -30.37
CA TRP A 245 13.01 36.40 -29.53
C TRP A 245 12.94 37.69 -30.35
N ASN A 246 13.37 37.66 -31.62
CA ASN A 246 13.24 38.77 -32.56
C ASN A 246 11.83 38.89 -33.18
N GLY A 247 10.87 38.03 -32.79
CA GLY A 247 9.49 38.05 -33.28
C GLY A 247 9.23 37.15 -34.49
N GLU A 248 10.26 36.59 -35.12
CA GLU A 248 10.09 35.60 -36.19
C GLU A 248 9.45 34.32 -35.66
N ARG A 249 8.71 33.62 -36.52
CA ARG A 249 8.04 32.37 -36.18
C ARG A 249 8.47 31.29 -37.16
N ILE A 250 8.79 30.12 -36.62
CA ILE A 250 9.08 28.92 -37.42
C ILE A 250 7.94 27.97 -37.23
N ARG A 251 7.37 27.50 -38.34
CA ARG A 251 6.39 26.43 -38.38
C ARG A 251 7.07 25.15 -38.79
N VAL A 252 6.85 24.10 -38.01
CA VAL A 252 7.47 22.79 -38.18
C VAL A 252 6.36 21.77 -38.35
N ALA A 253 6.39 21.01 -39.44
CA ALA A 253 5.59 19.80 -39.62
C ALA A 253 6.52 18.59 -39.50
N PHE A 254 6.05 17.50 -38.88
CA PHE A 254 6.85 16.29 -38.70
C PHE A 254 6.05 15.03 -39.01
N SER A 255 6.75 13.93 -39.25
CA SER A 255 6.19 12.60 -39.39
C SER A 255 6.73 11.70 -38.27
N MET A 256 5.86 10.97 -37.58
CA MET A 256 6.24 10.12 -36.45
C MET A 256 5.56 8.75 -36.48
N ASP A 257 6.30 7.68 -36.19
CA ASP A 257 5.73 6.34 -36.01
C ASP A 257 5.08 6.18 -34.61
N CYS A 258 3.83 5.69 -34.58
CA CYS A 258 3.06 5.57 -33.34
C CYS A 258 3.46 4.39 -32.43
N CYS A 259 4.33 3.49 -32.89
CA CYS A 259 4.86 2.38 -32.09
C CYS A 259 6.18 2.75 -31.43
N ASP A 260 7.20 3.09 -32.25
CA ASP A 260 8.57 3.32 -31.80
C ASP A 260 8.91 4.79 -31.54
N ARG A 261 8.00 5.72 -31.87
CA ARG A 261 8.14 7.16 -31.64
C ARG A 261 9.28 7.81 -32.42
N GLU A 262 9.81 7.16 -33.45
CA GLU A 262 10.83 7.76 -34.31
C GLU A 262 10.19 8.88 -35.13
N ILE A 263 10.88 10.02 -35.18
CA ILE A 263 10.55 11.07 -36.14
C ILE A 263 11.28 10.73 -37.44
N MET A 264 10.56 10.34 -38.49
CA MET A 264 11.18 9.92 -39.75
C MET A 264 11.68 11.12 -40.55
N SER A 265 10.85 12.16 -40.66
CA SER A 265 11.15 13.39 -41.39
C SER A 265 10.48 14.59 -40.72
N TYR A 266 10.96 15.79 -41.06
CA TYR A 266 10.35 17.05 -40.64
C TYR A 266 10.63 18.13 -41.68
N VAL A 267 9.72 19.10 -41.78
CA VAL A 267 9.90 20.32 -42.58
C VAL A 267 9.76 21.51 -41.65
N ALA A 268 10.67 22.48 -41.76
CA ALA A 268 10.67 23.70 -40.96
C ALA A 268 10.80 24.93 -41.85
N THR A 269 9.90 25.91 -41.70
CA THR A 269 9.86 27.12 -42.52
C THR A 269 9.42 28.34 -41.70
N THR A 270 9.83 29.53 -42.13
CA THR A 270 9.33 30.81 -41.59
C THR A 270 7.96 31.18 -42.17
N GLY A 271 7.59 30.57 -43.30
CA GLY A 271 6.30 30.76 -43.96
C GLY A 271 5.19 29.86 -43.42
N GLY A 272 4.14 29.68 -44.22
CA GLY A 272 3.13 28.64 -43.99
C GLY A 272 3.62 27.28 -44.46
N ILE A 273 3.09 26.20 -43.85
CA ILE A 273 3.30 24.84 -44.37
C ILE A 273 2.36 24.64 -45.55
N SER A 274 2.92 24.45 -46.76
CA SER A 274 2.15 24.22 -47.99
C SER A 274 1.82 22.74 -48.18
N GLY A 275 0.90 22.43 -49.10
CA GLY A 275 0.62 21.05 -49.50
C GLY A 275 1.84 20.35 -50.10
N ASP A 276 2.66 21.06 -50.89
CA ASP A 276 3.93 20.54 -51.43
C ASP A 276 4.87 20.08 -50.31
N MET A 277 5.08 20.92 -49.30
CA MET A 277 5.93 20.58 -48.15
C MET A 277 5.43 19.33 -47.41
N VAL A 278 4.12 19.12 -47.33
CA VAL A 278 3.55 17.91 -46.72
C VAL A 278 3.78 16.67 -47.60
N ARG A 279 3.74 16.82 -48.92
CA ARG A 279 4.08 15.73 -49.86
C ARG A 279 5.55 15.36 -49.79
N ASP A 280 6.43 16.35 -49.75
CA ASP A 280 7.88 16.15 -49.56
C ASP A 280 8.15 15.46 -48.22
N LEU A 281 7.49 15.92 -47.15
CA LEU A 281 7.56 15.28 -45.82
C LEU A 281 7.18 13.79 -45.88
N MET A 282 6.11 13.44 -46.61
CA MET A 282 5.69 12.04 -46.78
C MET A 282 6.71 11.23 -47.57
N ALA A 283 7.26 11.78 -48.65
CA ALA A 283 8.28 11.12 -49.47
C ALA A 283 9.57 10.86 -48.67
N GLU A 284 10.08 11.89 -47.99
CA GLU A 284 11.26 11.79 -47.12
C GLU A 284 11.04 10.80 -45.97
N ALA A 285 9.82 10.75 -45.41
CA ALA A 285 9.49 9.79 -44.35
C ALA A 285 9.60 8.33 -44.84
N ILE A 286 9.09 8.08 -46.05
CA ILE A 286 9.17 6.76 -46.70
C ILE A 286 10.62 6.40 -46.96
N GLU A 287 11.39 7.32 -47.56
CA GLU A 287 12.80 7.10 -47.88
C GLU A 287 13.63 6.83 -46.61
N ALA A 288 13.45 7.64 -45.56
CA ALA A 288 14.12 7.43 -44.28
C ALA A 288 13.78 6.08 -43.64
N ARG A 289 12.60 5.53 -43.92
CA ARG A 289 12.14 4.29 -43.29
C ARG A 289 12.47 3.03 -44.08
N PHE A 290 12.30 3.08 -45.40
CA PHE A 290 12.34 1.93 -46.31
C PHE A 290 13.45 2.03 -47.36
N GLY A 291 14.16 3.16 -47.43
CA GLY A 291 15.10 3.46 -48.51
C GLY A 291 14.37 3.87 -49.80
N LEU A 292 15.06 3.78 -50.92
CA LEU A 292 14.51 4.11 -52.23
C LEU A 292 13.49 3.03 -52.66
N VAL A 293 12.20 3.31 -52.42
CA VAL A 293 11.08 2.45 -52.80
C VAL A 293 10.05 3.23 -53.60
N ASP A 294 9.52 2.63 -54.66
CA ASP A 294 8.47 3.25 -55.48
C ASP A 294 7.12 3.33 -54.74
N ARG A 295 6.90 2.42 -53.78
CA ARG A 295 5.70 2.38 -52.95
C ARG A 295 5.99 1.73 -51.59
N ILE A 296 5.20 2.09 -50.59
CA ILE A 296 5.25 1.47 -49.27
C ILE A 296 4.91 -0.04 -49.38
N PRO A 297 5.71 -0.94 -48.77
CA PRO A 297 5.54 -2.38 -48.91
C PRO A 297 4.31 -2.93 -48.18
N GLU A 298 3.84 -2.25 -47.13
CA GLU A 298 2.66 -2.63 -46.36
C GLU A 298 1.69 -1.45 -46.22
N LYS A 299 0.41 -1.73 -45.92
CA LYS A 299 -0.56 -0.67 -45.67
C LYS A 299 -0.22 0.06 -44.37
N ILE A 300 0.15 1.34 -44.48
CA ILE A 300 0.41 2.24 -43.36
C ILE A 300 -0.70 3.28 -43.27
N GLN A 301 -1.25 3.46 -42.09
CA GLN A 301 -2.21 4.55 -41.83
C GLN A 301 -1.46 5.86 -41.64
N TRP A 302 -1.80 6.87 -42.45
CA TRP A 302 -1.31 8.23 -42.27
C TRP A 302 -2.36 9.04 -41.53
N LEU A 303 -2.11 9.32 -40.26
CA LEU A 303 -2.98 10.10 -39.40
C LEU A 303 -2.52 11.56 -39.34
N SER A 304 -3.34 12.49 -39.81
CA SER A 304 -3.09 13.93 -39.65
C SER A 304 -4.28 14.66 -39.07
N ASP A 305 -4.05 15.90 -38.65
CA ASP A 305 -5.13 16.83 -38.35
C ASP A 305 -5.89 17.24 -39.64
N ASN A 306 -6.92 18.06 -39.46
CA ASN A 306 -7.73 18.60 -40.58
C ASN A 306 -7.12 19.90 -41.15
N GLY A 307 -5.80 20.10 -41.04
CA GLY A 307 -5.12 21.25 -41.59
C GLY A 307 -5.27 21.33 -43.12
N PRO A 308 -5.44 22.53 -43.71
CA PRO A 308 -5.66 22.66 -45.16
C PRO A 308 -4.59 21.98 -46.02
N ALA A 309 -3.33 21.99 -45.59
CA ALA A 309 -2.22 21.34 -46.30
C ALA A 309 -2.35 19.82 -46.35
N TYR A 310 -2.95 19.20 -45.33
CA TYR A 310 -3.18 17.76 -45.23
C TYR A 310 -4.47 17.32 -45.94
N VAL A 311 -5.51 18.17 -45.93
CA VAL A 311 -6.83 17.87 -46.52
C VAL A 311 -6.88 18.17 -48.03
N ALA A 312 -5.94 18.95 -48.56
CA ALA A 312 -5.85 19.26 -49.98
C ALA A 312 -5.90 18.00 -50.86
N HIS A 313 -6.71 18.06 -51.92
CA HIS A 313 -6.97 16.93 -52.81
C HIS A 313 -5.68 16.32 -53.39
N GLU A 314 -4.74 17.16 -53.81
CA GLU A 314 -3.43 16.75 -54.32
C GLU A 314 -2.61 15.99 -53.27
N THR A 315 -2.59 16.46 -52.03
CA THR A 315 -1.88 15.81 -50.92
C THR A 315 -2.48 14.45 -50.61
N GLN A 316 -3.81 14.35 -50.56
CA GLN A 316 -4.48 13.06 -50.34
C GLN A 316 -4.23 12.07 -51.48
N ASN A 317 -4.22 12.55 -52.73
CA ASN A 317 -3.94 11.70 -53.89
C ASN A 317 -2.50 11.21 -53.89
N PHE A 318 -1.56 12.09 -53.57
CA PHE A 318 -0.15 11.71 -53.41
C PHE A 318 0.01 10.65 -52.32
N ALA A 319 -0.61 10.82 -51.15
CA ALA A 319 -0.55 9.84 -50.07
C ALA A 319 -1.10 8.46 -50.51
N ARG A 320 -2.26 8.42 -51.19
CA ARG A 320 -2.84 7.17 -51.72
C ARG A 320 -1.95 6.52 -52.78
N MET A 321 -1.32 7.32 -53.64
CA MET A 321 -0.37 6.86 -54.66
C MET A 321 0.82 6.15 -53.99
N MET A 322 1.42 6.77 -52.98
CA MET A 322 2.52 6.18 -52.20
C MET A 322 2.11 4.95 -51.38
N GLY A 323 0.81 4.67 -51.23
CA GLY A 323 0.28 3.48 -50.56
C GLY A 323 -0.21 3.71 -49.13
N PHE A 324 -0.32 4.96 -48.69
CA PHE A 324 -0.92 5.29 -47.39
C PHE A 324 -2.43 5.11 -47.39
N GLU A 325 -2.96 4.65 -46.26
CA GLU A 325 -4.36 4.80 -45.88
C GLU A 325 -4.52 6.14 -45.15
N VAL A 326 -5.07 7.14 -45.84
CA VAL A 326 -5.26 8.49 -45.27
C VAL A 326 -6.37 8.43 -44.22
N CYS A 327 -6.02 8.76 -42.98
CA CYS A 327 -6.94 8.87 -41.86
C CYS A 327 -6.92 10.31 -41.34
N THR A 328 -8.07 10.98 -41.32
CA THR A 328 -8.20 12.27 -40.63
C THR A 328 -8.83 12.10 -39.27
N THR A 329 -8.40 12.89 -38.30
CA THR A 329 -9.00 12.86 -36.96
C THR A 329 -10.44 13.36 -37.02
N PRO A 330 -11.43 12.62 -36.47
CA PRO A 330 -12.76 13.18 -36.28
C PRO A 330 -12.69 14.43 -35.39
N TYR A 331 -13.54 15.42 -35.68
CA TYR A 331 -13.59 16.67 -34.94
C TYR A 331 -13.81 16.36 -33.45
N TYR A 332 -12.90 16.84 -32.58
CA TYR A 332 -12.87 16.58 -31.14
C TYR A 332 -12.66 15.12 -30.68
N SER A 333 -11.73 14.36 -31.28
CA SER A 333 -11.19 13.14 -30.64
C SER A 333 -9.73 13.32 -30.18
N PRO A 334 -9.49 13.77 -28.92
CA PRO A 334 -8.15 13.93 -28.34
C PRO A 334 -7.33 12.64 -28.30
N GLU A 335 -7.96 11.48 -28.52
CA GLU A 335 -7.33 10.16 -28.43
C GLU A 335 -6.57 9.80 -29.70
N SER A 336 -6.95 10.37 -30.85
CA SER A 336 -6.40 9.97 -32.15
C SER A 336 -4.97 10.46 -32.36
N ASN A 337 -4.68 11.76 -32.12
CA ASN A 337 -3.33 12.33 -32.30
C ASN A 337 -2.56 12.63 -30.99
N GLY A 338 -2.98 12.05 -29.87
CA GLY A 338 -2.36 12.32 -28.55
C GLY A 338 -0.86 11.98 -28.48
N MET A 339 -0.37 11.11 -29.37
CA MET A 339 1.06 10.81 -29.50
C MET A 339 1.85 12.00 -30.06
N ALA A 340 1.37 12.63 -31.14
CA ALA A 340 1.98 13.83 -31.71
C ALA A 340 1.96 14.99 -30.71
N GLU A 341 0.85 15.22 -30.02
CA GLU A 341 0.80 16.26 -28.98
C GLU A 341 1.81 16.02 -27.85
N SER A 342 1.95 14.75 -27.42
CA SER A 342 2.90 14.35 -26.38
C SER A 342 4.34 14.57 -26.83
N PHE A 343 4.63 14.30 -28.11
CA PHE A 343 5.89 14.65 -28.74
C PHE A 343 6.12 16.15 -28.70
N VAL A 344 5.21 16.98 -29.24
CA VAL A 344 5.37 18.45 -29.28
C VAL A 344 5.61 19.04 -27.89
N LYS A 345 4.86 18.60 -26.87
CA LYS A 345 5.05 19.01 -25.48
C LYS A 345 6.45 18.65 -24.96
N THR A 346 6.92 17.44 -25.28
CA THR A 346 8.25 16.96 -24.87
C THR A 346 9.35 17.72 -25.62
N PHE A 347 9.21 17.90 -26.92
CA PHE A 347 10.18 18.56 -27.79
C PHE A 347 10.36 20.02 -27.40
N LYS A 348 9.25 20.75 -27.21
CA LYS A 348 9.29 22.15 -26.75
C LYS A 348 9.97 22.29 -25.40
N ARG A 349 9.60 21.45 -24.43
CA ARG A 349 10.17 21.50 -23.08
C ARG A 349 11.67 21.18 -23.07
N ASP A 350 12.08 20.12 -23.76
CA ASP A 350 13.42 19.54 -23.59
C ASP A 350 14.46 20.13 -24.56
N TYR A 351 14.03 20.70 -25.68
CA TYR A 351 14.93 21.29 -26.69
C TYR A 351 14.68 22.77 -26.88
N VAL A 352 13.46 23.17 -27.26
CA VAL A 352 13.15 24.56 -27.65
C VAL A 352 13.36 25.53 -26.48
N HIS A 353 12.79 25.23 -25.31
CA HIS A 353 12.88 26.12 -24.15
C HIS A 353 14.27 26.13 -23.48
N MET A 354 15.11 25.15 -23.78
CA MET A 354 16.46 25.03 -23.20
C MET A 354 17.54 25.72 -24.04
N ASN A 355 17.20 26.19 -25.23
CA ASN A 355 18.15 26.79 -26.17
C ASN A 355 17.81 28.26 -26.44
N PRO A 356 18.81 29.09 -26.75
CA PRO A 356 18.57 30.47 -27.16
C PRO A 356 17.91 30.51 -28.55
N LEU A 357 16.81 31.27 -28.66
CA LEU A 357 15.98 31.37 -29.88
C LEU A 357 16.12 32.76 -30.52
N HIS A 358 17.35 33.18 -30.84
CA HIS A 358 17.63 34.55 -31.28
C HIS A 358 16.88 34.96 -32.56
N ASN A 359 16.94 34.13 -33.59
CA ASN A 359 16.33 34.36 -34.91
C ASN A 359 16.01 33.02 -35.58
N ALA A 360 15.22 33.07 -36.66
CA ALA A 360 14.78 31.87 -37.35
C ALA A 360 15.93 31.05 -37.96
N LYS A 361 16.96 31.73 -38.50
CA LYS A 361 18.13 31.06 -39.09
C LYS A 361 18.84 30.17 -38.07
N THR A 362 19.15 30.70 -36.88
CA THR A 362 19.82 29.94 -35.81
C THR A 362 19.00 28.74 -35.34
N VAL A 363 17.68 28.87 -35.29
CA VAL A 363 16.81 27.75 -34.89
C VAL A 363 16.74 26.70 -35.99
N LEU A 364 16.65 27.09 -37.27
CA LEU A 364 16.67 26.17 -38.41
C LEU A 364 17.99 25.40 -38.51
N GLU A 365 19.13 26.03 -38.19
CA GLU A 365 20.43 25.34 -38.15
C GLU A 365 20.48 24.26 -37.06
N LYS A 366 19.87 24.52 -35.90
CA LYS A 366 19.89 23.61 -34.74
C LYS A 366 18.81 22.55 -34.74
N ILE A 367 17.70 22.75 -35.46
CA ILE A 367 16.53 21.87 -35.36
C ILE A 367 16.87 20.43 -35.78
N SER A 368 17.77 20.27 -36.76
CA SER A 368 18.26 18.99 -37.24
C SER A 368 18.96 18.20 -36.13
N GLU A 369 19.85 18.86 -35.37
CA GLU A 369 20.54 18.28 -34.22
C GLU A 369 19.55 17.86 -33.14
N TRP A 370 18.49 18.65 -32.89
CA TRP A 370 17.47 18.33 -31.89
C TRP A 370 16.64 17.10 -32.26
N PHE A 371 16.22 16.98 -33.53
CA PHE A 371 15.51 15.79 -34.01
C PHE A 371 16.40 14.55 -33.99
N GLN A 372 17.66 14.68 -34.40
CA GLN A 372 18.63 13.59 -34.35
C GLN A 372 18.88 13.13 -32.91
N ASP A 373 19.07 14.06 -31.98
CA ASP A 373 19.25 13.75 -30.57
C ASP A 373 17.99 13.12 -29.94
N TYR A 374 16.80 13.60 -30.31
CA TYR A 374 15.55 12.99 -29.92
C TYR A 374 15.47 11.52 -30.34
N ASN A 375 15.76 11.22 -31.60
CA ASN A 375 15.70 9.88 -32.14
C ASN A 375 16.78 8.93 -31.59
N GLU A 376 17.98 9.43 -31.32
CA GLU A 376 19.13 8.60 -30.93
C GLU A 376 19.28 8.46 -29.41
N TYR A 377 18.99 9.51 -28.64
CA TYR A 377 19.36 9.57 -27.22
C TYR A 377 18.18 9.81 -26.26
N HIS A 378 17.03 10.33 -26.69
CA HIS A 378 15.95 10.67 -25.75
C HIS A 378 15.27 9.44 -25.10
N PRO A 379 15.31 9.26 -23.77
CA PRO A 379 14.68 8.09 -23.13
C PRO A 379 13.15 8.22 -23.00
N HIS A 380 12.40 7.27 -23.57
CA HIS A 380 10.94 7.24 -23.49
C HIS A 380 10.43 6.20 -22.49
N LYS A 381 9.57 6.62 -21.55
CA LYS A 381 8.91 5.69 -20.62
C LYS A 381 8.11 4.60 -21.36
N GLY A 382 7.41 4.97 -22.44
CA GLY A 382 6.63 4.02 -23.27
C GLY A 382 7.50 3.00 -24.02
N LEU A 383 8.78 3.28 -24.21
CA LEU A 383 9.75 2.40 -24.89
C LEU A 383 10.71 1.74 -23.89
N LYS A 384 10.29 1.56 -22.63
CA LYS A 384 11.13 1.00 -21.55
C LYS A 384 12.44 1.78 -21.33
N MET A 385 12.38 3.10 -21.47
CA MET A 385 13.51 4.05 -21.38
C MET A 385 14.55 3.94 -22.51
N LYS A 386 14.21 3.28 -23.61
CA LYS A 386 15.00 3.34 -24.86
C LYS A 386 14.70 4.62 -25.63
N SER A 387 15.63 5.03 -26.48
CA SER A 387 15.35 6.04 -27.51
C SER A 387 14.60 5.42 -28.69
N PRO A 388 13.97 6.22 -29.55
CA PRO A 388 13.22 5.70 -30.69
C PRO A 388 14.05 4.74 -31.57
N ARG A 389 15.24 5.15 -32.00
CA ARG A 389 16.13 4.31 -32.83
C ARG A 389 16.71 3.13 -32.07
N GLU A 390 16.99 3.27 -30.77
CA GLU A 390 17.42 2.15 -29.93
C GLU A 390 16.29 1.10 -29.79
N TYR A 391 15.04 1.53 -29.64
CA TYR A 391 13.90 0.64 -29.59
C TYR A 391 13.73 -0.10 -30.91
N ARG A 392 13.74 0.63 -32.04
CA ARG A 392 13.60 0.06 -33.38
C ARG A 392 14.70 -0.96 -33.69
N ARG A 393 15.98 -0.61 -33.48
CA ARG A 393 17.12 -1.53 -33.69
C ARG A 393 16.98 -2.82 -32.88
N ASN A 394 16.44 -2.74 -31.66
CA ASN A 394 16.22 -3.91 -30.82
C ASN A 394 15.01 -4.75 -31.27
N HIS A 395 13.98 -4.12 -31.82
CA HIS A 395 12.78 -4.81 -32.30
C HIS A 395 13.05 -5.51 -33.64
N LEU A 396 13.79 -4.88 -34.55
CA LEU A 396 14.24 -5.49 -35.81
C LEU A 396 15.13 -6.71 -35.59
N LYS A 397 15.94 -6.74 -34.52
CA LYS A 397 16.76 -7.91 -34.16
C LYS A 397 15.96 -9.10 -33.64
N LEU A 398 14.70 -8.88 -33.24
CA LEU A 398 13.81 -9.91 -32.68
C LEU A 398 12.89 -10.53 -33.75
N GLU A 399 12.77 -9.91 -34.93
CA GLU A 399 12.10 -10.53 -36.07
C GLU A 399 13.12 -11.41 -36.80
N PRO A 400 12.96 -12.75 -36.79
CA PRO A 400 13.88 -13.62 -37.51
C PRO A 400 13.85 -13.27 -39.00
N CYS A 401 15.03 -13.25 -39.65
CA CYS A 401 15.14 -13.17 -41.11
C CYS A 401 14.08 -14.07 -41.76
N PRO A 402 13.28 -13.56 -42.72
CA PRO A 402 12.53 -14.46 -43.57
C PRO A 402 13.55 -15.37 -44.27
N VAL A 403 13.43 -16.66 -43.99
CA VAL A 403 14.18 -17.69 -44.71
C VAL A 403 13.65 -17.61 -46.15
N ASN A 404 14.52 -17.24 -47.09
CA ASN A 404 14.20 -17.16 -48.52
C ASN A 404 13.68 -18.48 -49.08
#